data_AF-A0AAP2MMB0-F1
#
_entry.id   AF-A0AAP2MMB0-F1
#
_cell.length_a   1.000
_cell.length_b   1.000
_cell.length_c   1.000
_cell.angle_alpha   90.00
_cell.angle_beta   90.00
_cell.angle_gamma   90.00
#
_symmetry.space_group_name_H-M   'P 1'
#
loop_
_entity.id
_entity.type
_entity.pdbx_description
1 polymer ?
#
loop_
_entity_poly.entity_id
_entity_poly.type
_entity_poly.pdbx_seq_one_letter_code
_entity_poly.pdbx_strand_id
1 'polypeptide(L)'
;MPVKQSAPVVPAGKRDSLDKMVDDIERIANAFSRFRKWLDTPVPPDQPKAEGNKKEVPPFDIQQIPDAMRKEHMPISARLMERWFSGELNYSVTLEDQRNEINQKGELYSESMIDRTTIKMDWVLRHARAKKQYDRLVNFDIYGLRAYETLKDILGRYRSRGDVSPWTVSDYDIRKLHREFQFQRAAVESSFEQKALQAARRLPDAGVPDDLTGALGAFNFYAAVAGVTFDVGNRKATVTHIVVYVRDGYSFEGAADSRSQYLGHWSQNGVVIVPSYVAANLADQPWFDSPVVVGSTIANLYEPGKVYYPVRNRSFREWQATHRQGGDFIIFSDYRPIMLNKPITVHFE
;
A
#
# COMPACT_ATOMS: atom_id res chain seq x y z
N MET A 1 35.77 -15.95 -61.82
CA MET A 1 35.52 -14.78 -60.95
C MET A 1 35.11 -15.31 -59.58
N PRO A 2 35.86 -15.05 -58.49
CA PRO A 2 35.53 -15.60 -57.18
C PRO A 2 34.64 -14.67 -56.36
N VAL A 3 33.72 -15.28 -55.63
CA VAL A 3 32.73 -14.69 -54.72
C VAL A 3 33.42 -14.13 -53.47
N LYS A 4 33.16 -12.85 -53.12
CA LYS A 4 33.55 -12.26 -51.83
C LYS A 4 32.40 -12.41 -50.82
N GLN A 5 32.71 -13.03 -49.68
CA GLN A 5 31.85 -13.10 -48.49
C GLN A 5 31.70 -11.71 -47.83
N SER A 6 30.47 -11.37 -47.43
CA SER A 6 30.14 -10.21 -46.61
C SER A 6 30.24 -10.53 -45.12
N ALA A 7 30.94 -9.69 -44.36
CA ALA A 7 31.07 -9.77 -42.89
C ALA A 7 29.80 -9.28 -42.16
N PRO A 8 29.57 -9.69 -40.88
CA PRO A 8 28.35 -9.35 -40.16
C PRO A 8 28.38 -7.93 -39.57
N VAL A 9 27.26 -7.22 -39.70
CA VAL A 9 27.01 -5.90 -39.09
C VAL A 9 26.65 -6.08 -37.60
N VAL A 10 27.40 -5.44 -36.71
CA VAL A 10 27.10 -5.36 -35.27
C VAL A 10 26.19 -4.15 -35.01
N PRO A 11 25.10 -4.24 -34.20
CA PRO A 11 24.19 -3.12 -33.98
C PRO A 11 24.77 -2.06 -33.03
N ALA A 12 24.69 -0.79 -33.44
CA ALA A 12 25.15 0.39 -32.72
C ALA A 12 24.22 0.82 -31.56
N GLY A 13 23.98 -0.04 -30.58
CA GLY A 13 23.00 0.22 -29.50
C GLY A 13 23.55 0.23 -28.06
N LYS A 14 24.83 -0.08 -27.83
CA LYS A 14 25.38 -0.28 -26.46
C LYS A 14 26.30 0.82 -25.93
N ARG A 15 26.81 1.73 -26.77
CA ARG A 15 27.68 2.84 -26.32
C ARG A 15 26.87 4.02 -25.76
N ASP A 16 25.82 4.44 -26.48
CA ASP A 16 24.96 5.56 -26.08
C ASP A 16 24.30 5.40 -24.70
N SER A 17 23.99 4.17 -24.25
CA SER A 17 23.35 3.98 -22.94
C SER A 17 24.32 4.13 -21.77
N LEU A 18 25.60 3.82 -21.98
CA LEU A 18 26.62 3.91 -20.94
C LEU A 18 27.06 5.36 -20.76
N ASP A 19 27.23 6.08 -21.86
CA ASP A 19 27.60 7.50 -21.83
C ASP A 19 26.51 8.35 -21.17
N LYS A 20 25.23 8.07 -21.46
CA LYS A 20 24.09 8.72 -20.79
C LYS A 20 24.03 8.44 -19.29
N MET A 21 24.38 7.23 -18.87
CA MET A 21 24.35 6.83 -17.47
C MET A 21 25.50 7.47 -16.69
N VAL A 22 26.66 7.64 -17.34
CA VAL A 22 27.81 8.36 -16.77
C VAL A 22 27.48 9.84 -16.63
N ASP A 23 26.90 10.47 -17.66
CA ASP A 23 26.49 11.88 -17.63
C ASP A 23 25.46 12.16 -16.53
N ASP A 24 24.47 11.26 -16.33
CA ASP A 24 23.48 11.41 -15.27
C ASP A 24 24.09 11.25 -13.88
N ILE A 25 25.02 10.31 -13.68
CA ILE A 25 25.77 10.15 -12.42
C ILE A 25 26.63 11.40 -12.15
N GLU A 26 27.30 11.93 -13.16
CA GLU A 26 28.15 13.10 -13.03
C GLU A 26 27.33 14.36 -12.75
N ARG A 27 26.14 14.49 -13.35
CA ARG A 27 25.21 15.59 -13.10
C ARG A 27 24.63 15.54 -11.68
N ILE A 28 24.31 14.35 -11.19
CA ILE A 28 23.84 14.11 -9.81
C ILE A 28 24.98 14.40 -8.82
N ALA A 29 26.20 13.93 -9.09
CA ALA A 29 27.38 14.19 -8.27
C ALA A 29 27.71 15.69 -8.22
N ASN A 30 27.60 16.40 -9.35
CA ASN A 30 27.81 17.85 -9.42
C ASN A 30 26.71 18.66 -8.73
N ALA A 31 25.45 18.19 -8.74
CA ALA A 31 24.38 18.80 -7.94
C ALA A 31 24.63 18.60 -6.44
N PHE A 32 25.04 17.39 -6.03
CA PHE A 32 25.40 17.08 -4.65
C PHE A 32 26.62 17.88 -4.16
N SER A 33 27.64 18.06 -5.01
CA SER A 33 28.84 18.84 -4.70
C SER A 33 28.51 20.32 -4.47
N ARG A 34 27.68 20.92 -5.33
CA ARG A 34 27.23 22.31 -5.18
C ARG A 34 26.38 22.52 -3.93
N PHE A 35 25.51 21.57 -3.62
CA PHE A 35 24.69 21.60 -2.42
C PHE A 35 25.52 21.45 -1.14
N ARG A 36 26.52 20.57 -1.14
CA ARG A 36 27.45 20.41 -0.01
C ARG A 36 28.31 21.65 0.21
N LYS A 37 28.79 22.26 -0.87
CA LYS A 37 29.49 23.54 -0.82
C LYS A 37 28.63 24.66 -0.20
N TRP A 38 27.32 24.65 -0.49
CA TRP A 38 26.37 25.59 0.09
C TRP A 38 26.14 25.34 1.60
N LEU A 39 26.01 24.09 2.03
CA LEU A 39 25.89 23.73 3.45
C LEU A 39 27.14 24.07 4.27
N ASP A 40 28.32 23.96 3.66
CA ASP A 40 29.62 24.25 4.28
C ASP A 40 30.00 25.74 4.19
N THR A 41 29.17 26.59 3.58
CA THR A 41 29.44 28.04 3.52
C THR A 41 29.08 28.68 4.86
N PRO A 42 30.02 29.38 5.54
CA PRO A 42 29.71 30.05 6.81
C PRO A 42 28.62 31.09 6.62
N VAL A 43 27.71 31.18 7.59
CA VAL A 43 26.59 32.12 7.59
C VAL A 43 27.13 33.54 7.38
N PRO A 44 26.66 34.29 6.35
CA PRO A 44 27.11 35.65 6.13
C PRO A 44 26.83 36.53 7.35
N PRO A 45 27.70 37.49 7.69
CA PRO A 45 27.46 38.37 8.83
C PRO A 45 26.16 39.16 8.65
N ASP A 46 25.41 39.29 9.75
CA ASP A 46 24.08 39.92 9.82
C ASP A 46 24.05 41.25 9.06
N GLN A 47 23.27 41.29 7.98
CA GLN A 47 22.90 42.54 7.33
C GLN A 47 21.71 43.17 8.06
N PRO A 48 21.62 44.52 8.12
CA PRO A 48 20.55 45.19 8.85
C PRO A 48 19.18 44.78 8.33
N LYS A 49 18.27 44.43 9.25
CA LYS A 49 16.88 44.08 8.96
C LYS A 49 16.20 45.21 8.19
N ALA A 50 16.00 45.01 6.89
CA ALA A 50 14.88 45.63 6.20
C ALA A 50 13.61 44.90 6.65
N GLU A 51 12.72 45.60 7.36
CA GLU A 51 11.36 45.15 7.68
C GLU A 51 10.51 45.13 6.40
N GLY A 52 10.83 44.22 5.48
CA GLY A 52 9.89 43.77 4.46
C GLY A 52 9.04 42.65 5.04
N ASN A 53 7.73 42.68 4.84
CA ASN A 53 6.81 41.58 5.14
C ASN A 53 7.47 40.25 4.76
N LYS A 54 7.94 39.49 5.75
CA LYS A 54 8.50 38.15 5.52
C LYS A 54 7.35 37.31 5.00
N LYS A 55 7.32 37.07 3.68
CA LYS A 55 6.38 36.10 3.12
C LYS A 55 6.67 34.77 3.80
N GLU A 56 5.65 34.19 4.43
CA GLU A 56 5.76 32.88 5.07
C GLU A 56 5.49 31.80 4.02
N VAL A 57 6.20 30.68 4.13
CA VAL A 57 5.95 29.51 3.29
C VAL A 57 4.58 28.95 3.69
N PRO A 58 3.62 28.80 2.75
CA PRO A 58 2.26 28.38 3.08
C PRO A 58 2.24 27.02 3.78
N PRO A 59 1.65 26.88 4.98
CA PRO A 59 1.65 25.61 5.71
C PRO A 59 0.78 24.58 4.97
N PHE A 60 1.11 23.29 5.15
CA PHE A 60 0.32 22.17 4.67
C PHE A 60 -0.27 21.41 5.84
N ASP A 61 -1.59 21.27 5.86
CA ASP A 61 -2.30 20.39 6.79
C ASP A 61 -2.55 19.05 6.09
N ILE A 62 -2.20 17.94 6.75
CA ILE A 62 -2.42 16.60 6.21
C ILE A 62 -3.91 16.28 5.98
N GLN A 63 -4.83 17.01 6.60
CA GLN A 63 -6.27 16.94 6.28
C GLN A 63 -6.60 17.40 4.85
N GLN A 64 -5.66 18.06 4.15
CA GLN A 64 -5.80 18.44 2.74
C GLN A 64 -5.45 17.29 1.77
N ILE A 65 -4.91 16.16 2.28
CA ILE A 65 -4.53 14.99 1.48
C ILE A 65 -5.72 14.41 0.67
N PRO A 66 -6.93 14.25 1.22
CA PRO A 66 -8.06 13.73 0.44
C PRO A 66 -8.38 14.55 -0.82
N ASP A 67 -8.32 15.88 -0.74
CA ASP A 67 -8.56 16.74 -1.90
C ASP A 67 -7.44 16.64 -2.92
N ALA A 68 -6.19 16.55 -2.47
CA ALA A 68 -5.05 16.26 -3.32
C ALA A 68 -5.20 14.90 -4.01
N MET A 69 -5.65 13.86 -3.29
CA MET A 69 -5.93 12.54 -3.84
C MET A 69 -6.98 12.58 -4.96
N ARG A 70 -8.04 13.37 -4.81
CA ARG A 70 -9.05 13.54 -5.88
C ARG A 70 -8.48 14.19 -7.14
N LYS A 71 -7.61 15.20 -6.98
CA LYS A 71 -6.92 15.85 -8.11
C LYS A 71 -6.01 14.87 -8.86
N GLU A 72 -5.46 13.90 -8.14
CA GLU A 72 -4.63 12.82 -8.67
C GLU A 72 -5.43 11.59 -9.11
N HIS A 73 -6.74 11.73 -9.31
CA HIS A 73 -7.64 10.66 -9.76
C HIS A 73 -7.69 9.45 -8.80
N MET A 74 -7.56 9.69 -7.49
CA MET A 74 -7.66 8.69 -6.42
C MET A 74 -8.90 8.89 -5.50
N PRO A 75 -10.13 8.82 -6.04
CA PRO A 75 -11.34 9.09 -5.26
C PRO A 75 -11.64 8.06 -4.15
N ILE A 76 -11.29 6.78 -4.34
CA ILE A 76 -11.53 5.76 -3.31
C ILE A 76 -10.53 5.91 -2.16
N SER A 77 -9.28 6.21 -2.47
CA SER A 77 -8.23 6.54 -1.50
C SER A 77 -8.62 7.75 -0.68
N ALA A 78 -9.10 8.82 -1.33
CA ALA A 78 -9.56 10.04 -0.66
C ALA A 78 -10.67 9.73 0.35
N ARG A 79 -11.66 8.91 -0.03
CA ARG A 79 -12.77 8.52 0.86
C ARG A 79 -12.30 7.71 2.07
N LEU A 80 -11.35 6.80 1.89
CA LEU A 80 -10.78 6.03 3.01
C LEU A 80 -9.98 6.95 3.96
N MET A 81 -9.23 7.89 3.41
CA MET A 81 -8.47 8.87 4.19
C MET A 81 -9.41 9.79 4.99
N GLU A 82 -10.49 10.28 4.39
CA GLU A 82 -11.52 11.05 5.09
C GLU A 82 -12.20 10.26 6.20
N ARG A 83 -12.50 8.98 5.92
CA ARG A 83 -13.02 8.07 6.94
C ARG A 83 -12.03 7.92 8.10
N TRP A 84 -10.74 7.78 7.82
CA TRP A 84 -9.71 7.70 8.85
C TRP A 84 -9.73 8.98 9.71
N PHE A 85 -9.63 10.17 9.11
CA PHE A 85 -9.61 11.46 9.82
C PHE A 85 -10.88 11.71 10.64
N SER A 86 -12.05 11.36 10.11
CA SER A 86 -13.35 11.50 10.80
C SER A 86 -13.63 10.40 11.83
N GLY A 87 -12.79 9.37 11.88
CA GLY A 87 -12.93 8.26 12.81
C GLY A 87 -12.67 8.67 14.26
N GLU A 88 -13.38 8.01 15.19
CA GLU A 88 -13.02 8.06 16.61
C GLU A 88 -11.63 7.46 16.82
N LEU A 89 -10.95 7.87 17.91
CA LEU A 89 -9.59 7.44 18.21
C LEU A 89 -9.49 5.91 18.32
N ASN A 90 -8.87 5.29 17.33
CA ASN A 90 -8.63 3.86 17.30
C ASN A 90 -7.28 3.57 16.66
N TYR A 91 -6.45 2.75 17.30
CA TYR A 91 -5.19 2.27 16.75
C TYR A 91 -4.70 1.04 17.51
N SER A 92 -3.92 0.20 16.84
CA SER A 92 -3.24 -0.93 17.46
C SER A 92 -1.86 -0.52 18.00
N VAL A 93 -1.45 -1.10 19.13
CA VAL A 93 -0.14 -0.82 19.73
C VAL A 93 0.96 -1.59 19.01
N THR A 94 0.67 -2.82 18.59
CA THR A 94 1.60 -3.70 17.88
C THR A 94 1.03 -4.19 16.54
N LEU A 95 1.92 -4.67 15.66
CA LEU A 95 1.53 -5.33 14.40
C LEU A 95 0.66 -6.57 14.65
N GLU A 96 0.90 -7.27 15.76
CA GLU A 96 0.12 -8.44 16.14
C GLU A 96 -1.29 -8.03 16.58
N ASP A 97 -1.41 -6.99 17.39
CA ASP A 97 -2.70 -6.41 17.78
C ASP A 97 -3.48 -6.00 16.52
N GLN A 98 -2.84 -5.34 15.57
CA GLN A 98 -3.49 -4.91 14.34
C GLN A 98 -4.01 -6.07 13.51
N ARG A 99 -3.19 -7.13 13.36
CA ARG A 99 -3.61 -8.37 12.69
C ARG A 99 -4.82 -8.99 13.36
N ASN A 100 -4.84 -8.97 14.69
CA ASN A 100 -5.90 -9.52 15.54
C ASN A 100 -7.06 -8.54 15.77
N GLU A 101 -7.02 -7.35 15.16
CA GLU A 101 -8.04 -6.30 15.29
C GLU A 101 -8.18 -5.83 16.75
N ILE A 102 -7.08 -5.71 17.49
CA ILE A 102 -7.03 -5.27 18.89
C ILE A 102 -6.59 -3.80 18.95
N ASN A 103 -7.36 -2.98 19.68
CA ASN A 103 -7.15 -1.54 19.80
C ASN A 103 -6.20 -1.19 20.95
N GLN A 104 -5.99 0.11 21.16
CA GLN A 104 -5.09 0.67 22.15
C GLN A 104 -5.49 0.39 23.61
N LYS A 105 -6.69 -0.15 23.83
CA LYS A 105 -7.21 -0.57 25.13
C LYS A 105 -7.14 -2.08 25.34
N GLY A 106 -6.64 -2.84 24.37
CA GLY A 106 -6.66 -4.31 24.41
C GLY A 106 -8.02 -4.91 24.04
N GLU A 107 -8.91 -4.13 23.44
CA GLU A 107 -10.26 -4.57 23.05
C GLU A 107 -10.32 -4.86 21.55
N LEU A 108 -11.19 -5.79 21.13
CA LEU A 108 -11.46 -6.00 19.72
C LEU A 108 -12.06 -4.74 19.08
N TYR A 109 -11.66 -4.43 17.85
CA TYR A 109 -12.21 -3.35 17.04
C TYR A 109 -13.73 -3.48 16.98
N SER A 110 -14.39 -2.40 17.37
CA SER A 110 -15.84 -2.23 17.31
C SER A 110 -16.34 -2.29 15.86
N GLU A 111 -17.64 -2.51 15.68
CA GLU A 111 -18.24 -2.53 14.34
C GLU A 111 -18.10 -1.20 13.58
N SER A 112 -17.98 -0.06 14.29
CA SER A 112 -17.67 1.25 13.68
C SER A 112 -16.31 1.26 12.99
N MET A 113 -15.37 0.39 13.42
CA MET A 113 -14.01 0.25 12.89
C MET A 113 -13.88 -0.80 11.80
N ILE A 114 -14.99 -1.26 11.24
CA ILE A 114 -14.99 -2.23 10.13
C ILE A 114 -15.72 -1.64 8.93
N ASP A 115 -14.98 -1.33 7.87
CA ASP A 115 -15.54 -0.88 6.61
C ASP A 115 -15.86 -2.08 5.70
N ARG A 116 -17.15 -2.28 5.40
CA ARG A 116 -17.64 -3.33 4.48
C ARG A 116 -18.22 -2.75 3.18
N THR A 117 -18.07 -1.45 2.96
CA THR A 117 -18.85 -0.69 1.99
C THR A 117 -18.00 0.04 0.96
N THR A 118 -16.81 0.49 1.33
CA THR A 118 -15.96 1.33 0.48
C THR A 118 -15.32 0.56 -0.65
N ILE A 119 -14.68 -0.57 -0.35
CA ILE A 119 -14.00 -1.39 -1.36
C ILE A 119 -14.97 -2.43 -1.92
N LYS A 120 -15.03 -2.51 -3.26
CA LYS A 120 -15.82 -3.49 -3.98
C LYS A 120 -14.94 -4.38 -4.85
N MET A 121 -15.20 -5.68 -4.87
CA MET A 121 -14.49 -6.67 -5.69
C MET A 121 -14.55 -6.31 -7.17
N ASP A 122 -15.68 -5.82 -7.69
CA ASP A 122 -15.74 -5.35 -9.08
C ASP A 122 -14.78 -4.19 -9.36
N TRP A 123 -14.61 -3.29 -8.40
CA TRP A 123 -13.66 -2.19 -8.54
C TRP A 123 -12.23 -2.71 -8.48
N VAL A 124 -11.89 -3.55 -7.50
CA VAL A 124 -10.55 -4.15 -7.36
C VAL A 124 -10.16 -4.93 -8.62
N LEU A 125 -11.08 -5.75 -9.16
CA LEU A 125 -10.81 -6.63 -10.30
C LEU A 125 -10.72 -5.90 -11.65
N ARG A 126 -11.05 -4.61 -11.74
CA ARG A 126 -10.74 -3.78 -12.92
C ARG A 126 -9.24 -3.55 -13.08
N HIS A 127 -8.46 -3.66 -12.01
CA HIS A 127 -7.02 -3.50 -12.08
C HIS A 127 -6.36 -4.82 -12.50
N ALA A 128 -5.72 -4.83 -13.67
CA ALA A 128 -5.11 -6.03 -14.26
C ALA A 128 -4.18 -6.81 -13.29
N ARG A 129 -3.41 -6.09 -12.46
CA ARG A 129 -2.54 -6.72 -11.44
C ARG A 129 -3.31 -7.50 -10.38
N ALA A 130 -4.43 -6.95 -9.93
CA ALA A 130 -5.27 -7.59 -8.92
C ALA A 130 -6.02 -8.76 -9.57
N LYS A 131 -6.59 -8.56 -10.77
CA LYS A 131 -7.24 -9.63 -11.53
C LYS A 131 -6.30 -10.83 -11.74
N LYS A 132 -5.05 -10.59 -12.12
CA LYS A 132 -4.05 -11.66 -12.31
C LYS A 132 -3.86 -12.50 -11.05
N GLN A 133 -3.74 -11.87 -9.88
CA GLN A 133 -3.57 -12.59 -8.62
C GLN A 133 -4.86 -13.29 -8.17
N TYR A 134 -6.01 -12.66 -8.38
CA TYR A 134 -7.31 -13.30 -8.16
C TYR A 134 -7.47 -14.57 -9.02
N ASP A 135 -7.20 -14.48 -10.32
CA ASP A 135 -7.29 -15.61 -11.24
C ASP A 135 -6.31 -16.72 -10.83
N ARG A 136 -5.09 -16.37 -10.39
CA ARG A 136 -4.13 -17.34 -9.88
C ARG A 136 -4.63 -18.04 -8.62
N LEU A 137 -5.17 -17.28 -7.67
CA LEU A 137 -5.71 -17.80 -6.42
C LEU A 137 -6.78 -18.86 -6.69
N VAL A 138 -7.81 -18.51 -7.47
CA VAL A 138 -9.00 -19.36 -7.66
C VAL A 138 -8.76 -20.57 -8.56
N ASN A 139 -7.79 -20.48 -9.48
CA ASN A 139 -7.52 -21.57 -10.43
C ASN A 139 -6.37 -22.49 -9.98
N PHE A 140 -5.44 -22.01 -9.15
CA PHE A 140 -4.23 -22.75 -8.81
C PHE A 140 -3.93 -22.77 -7.31
N ASP A 141 -3.82 -21.62 -6.66
CA ASP A 141 -3.24 -21.58 -5.31
C ASP A 141 -4.14 -22.26 -4.26
N ILE A 142 -5.47 -22.27 -4.44
CA ILE A 142 -6.40 -23.01 -3.55
C ILE A 142 -6.23 -24.53 -3.62
N TYR A 143 -5.59 -25.07 -4.66
CA TYR A 143 -5.34 -26.50 -4.83
C TYR A 143 -3.92 -26.92 -4.38
N GLY A 144 -3.13 -26.00 -3.86
CA GLY A 144 -1.77 -26.27 -3.39
C GLY A 144 -1.72 -27.07 -2.09
N LEU A 145 -0.56 -27.67 -1.80
CA LEU A 145 -0.34 -28.49 -0.59
C LEU A 145 -0.64 -27.72 0.71
N ARG A 146 -0.17 -26.47 0.82
CA ARG A 146 -0.44 -25.63 2.00
C ARG A 146 -1.94 -25.36 2.21
N ALA A 147 -2.68 -25.14 1.12
CA ALA A 147 -4.12 -24.94 1.19
C ALA A 147 -4.82 -26.23 1.64
N TYR A 148 -4.38 -27.39 1.15
CA TYR A 148 -4.87 -28.70 1.58
C TYR A 148 -4.63 -28.94 3.08
N GLU A 149 -3.42 -28.71 3.56
CA GLU A 149 -3.06 -28.86 4.99
C GLU A 149 -3.91 -27.94 5.87
N THR A 150 -4.01 -26.67 5.49
CA THR A 150 -4.84 -25.69 6.22
C THR A 150 -6.32 -26.09 6.24
N LEU A 151 -6.85 -26.59 5.13
CA LEU A 151 -8.21 -27.12 5.07
C LEU A 151 -8.39 -28.35 5.98
N LYS A 152 -7.43 -29.28 5.98
CA LYS A 152 -7.47 -30.48 6.85
C LYS A 152 -7.52 -30.05 8.32
N ASP A 153 -6.71 -29.07 8.72
CA ASP A 153 -6.69 -28.55 10.09
C ASP A 153 -8.01 -27.84 10.45
N ILE A 154 -8.49 -26.94 9.60
CA ILE A 154 -9.73 -26.20 9.82
C ILE A 154 -10.92 -27.16 9.95
N LEU A 155 -11.11 -28.04 8.96
CA LEU A 155 -12.27 -28.93 8.87
C LEU A 155 -12.19 -30.08 9.87
N GLY A 156 -10.99 -30.49 10.27
CA GLY A 156 -10.78 -31.50 11.31
C GLY A 156 -11.41 -31.09 12.65
N ARG A 157 -11.43 -29.80 12.98
CA ARG A 157 -12.09 -29.26 14.19
C ARG A 157 -13.61 -29.43 14.18
N TYR A 158 -14.20 -29.55 12.99
CA TYR A 158 -15.64 -29.65 12.79
C TYR A 158 -16.12 -31.09 12.50
N ARG A 159 -15.20 -32.05 12.31
CA ARG A 159 -15.53 -33.43 11.92
C ARG A 159 -16.55 -34.12 12.83
N SER A 160 -16.54 -33.83 14.14
CA SER A 160 -17.45 -34.46 15.11
C SER A 160 -18.85 -33.84 15.14
N ARG A 161 -19.02 -32.67 14.52
CA ARG A 161 -20.30 -31.94 14.47
C ARG A 161 -21.17 -32.33 13.27
N GLY A 162 -20.64 -33.10 12.32
CA GLY A 162 -21.36 -33.53 11.11
C GLY A 162 -21.37 -32.45 10.02
N ASP A 163 -22.47 -32.36 9.27
CA ASP A 163 -22.59 -31.40 8.18
C ASP A 163 -22.71 -29.98 8.74
N VAL A 164 -21.62 -29.21 8.62
CA VAL A 164 -21.48 -27.88 9.20
C VAL A 164 -21.45 -26.85 8.08
N SER A 165 -22.41 -25.93 8.11
CA SER A 165 -22.39 -24.73 7.28
C SER A 165 -21.39 -23.71 7.85
N PRO A 166 -20.29 -23.37 7.13
CA PRO A 166 -19.32 -22.38 7.59
C PRO A 166 -19.94 -21.02 7.90
N TRP A 167 -20.93 -20.61 7.11
CA TRP A 167 -21.67 -19.37 7.31
C TRP A 167 -22.49 -19.37 8.59
N THR A 168 -23.15 -20.49 8.90
CA THR A 168 -23.95 -20.62 10.11
C THR A 168 -23.07 -20.64 11.36
N VAL A 169 -21.91 -21.30 11.32
CA VAL A 169 -20.93 -21.23 12.41
C VAL A 169 -20.39 -19.82 12.60
N SER A 170 -20.22 -19.08 11.51
CA SER A 170 -19.71 -17.72 11.53
C SER A 170 -20.78 -16.66 11.81
N ASP A 171 -22.00 -17.05 12.20
CA ASP A 171 -23.16 -16.13 12.37
C ASP A 171 -23.40 -15.20 11.16
N TYR A 172 -23.10 -15.68 9.96
CA TYR A 172 -23.15 -14.90 8.71
C TYR A 172 -22.28 -13.62 8.73
N ASP A 173 -21.25 -13.56 9.60
CA ASP A 173 -20.27 -12.48 9.66
C ASP A 173 -18.96 -12.88 8.96
N ILE A 174 -18.59 -12.10 7.94
CA ILE A 174 -17.36 -12.30 7.18
C ILE A 174 -16.09 -12.22 8.06
N ARG A 175 -16.11 -11.46 9.16
CA ARG A 175 -14.98 -11.38 10.11
C ARG A 175 -14.77 -12.72 10.80
N LYS A 176 -15.85 -13.35 11.27
CA LYS A 176 -15.81 -14.69 11.89
C LYS A 176 -15.42 -15.75 10.85
N LEU A 177 -16.01 -15.68 9.65
CA LEU A 177 -15.67 -16.59 8.55
C LEU A 177 -14.18 -16.49 8.19
N HIS A 178 -13.63 -15.28 8.16
CA HIS A 178 -12.20 -15.06 7.95
C HIS A 178 -11.35 -15.73 9.02
N ARG A 179 -11.67 -15.55 10.31
CA ARG A 179 -10.88 -16.15 11.40
C ARG A 179 -10.95 -17.68 11.43
N GLU A 180 -12.10 -18.23 11.08
CA GLU A 180 -12.37 -19.66 11.32
C GLU A 180 -12.18 -20.54 10.09
N PHE A 181 -12.44 -20.00 8.89
CA PHE A 181 -12.54 -20.76 7.64
C PHE A 181 -11.67 -20.22 6.49
N GLN A 182 -10.89 -19.15 6.69
CA GLN A 182 -9.89 -18.71 5.71
C GLN A 182 -8.77 -19.76 5.61
N PHE A 183 -8.48 -20.22 4.40
CA PHE A 183 -7.52 -21.31 4.19
C PHE A 183 -6.44 -21.00 3.15
N GLN A 184 -6.63 -19.97 2.32
CA GLN A 184 -5.62 -19.52 1.36
C GLN A 184 -5.67 -18.01 1.16
N ARG A 185 -4.54 -17.41 0.76
CA ARG A 185 -4.44 -16.01 0.37
C ARG A 185 -3.51 -15.81 -0.82
N ALA A 186 -3.72 -14.73 -1.57
CA ALA A 186 -2.82 -14.29 -2.62
C ALA A 186 -2.48 -12.80 -2.46
N ALA A 187 -1.19 -12.51 -2.38
CA ALA A 187 -0.69 -11.15 -2.25
C ALA A 187 -0.77 -10.40 -3.59
N VAL A 188 -1.26 -9.17 -3.53
CA VAL A 188 -1.16 -8.18 -4.60
C VAL A 188 -0.08 -7.20 -4.20
N GLU A 189 1.16 -7.53 -4.56
CA GLU A 189 2.31 -6.70 -4.20
C GLU A 189 2.36 -5.45 -5.07
N SER A 190 2.22 -4.31 -4.42
CA SER A 190 2.73 -3.03 -4.90
C SER A 190 2.67 -2.00 -3.77
N SER A 191 3.72 -1.89 -2.96
CA SER A 191 3.75 -0.78 -1.99
C SER A 191 3.76 0.56 -2.73
N PHE A 192 3.25 1.60 -2.07
CA PHE A 192 3.24 2.97 -2.59
C PHE A 192 4.63 3.41 -3.08
N GLU A 193 5.68 3.14 -2.28
CA GLU A 193 7.08 3.43 -2.62
C GLU A 193 7.58 2.62 -3.83
N GLN A 194 7.28 1.32 -3.90
CA GLN A 194 7.72 0.44 -5.00
C GLN A 194 7.11 0.86 -6.33
N LYS A 195 5.84 1.28 -6.31
CA LYS A 195 5.16 1.75 -7.52
C LYS A 195 5.66 3.10 -7.96
N ALA A 196 5.87 4.02 -7.03
CA ALA A 196 6.47 5.30 -7.33
C ALA A 196 7.88 5.14 -7.92
N LEU A 197 8.69 4.22 -7.40
CA LEU A 197 10.00 3.91 -7.96
C LEU A 197 9.93 3.33 -9.38
N GLN A 198 8.99 2.41 -9.62
CA GLN A 198 8.77 1.84 -10.95
C GLN A 198 8.31 2.90 -11.95
N ALA A 199 7.49 3.85 -11.51
CA ALA A 199 7.02 4.97 -12.32
C ALA A 199 8.20 5.91 -12.64
N ALA A 200 8.96 6.35 -11.62
CA ALA A 200 10.11 7.24 -11.78
C ALA A 200 11.22 6.64 -12.68
N ARG A 201 11.38 5.31 -12.69
CA ARG A 201 12.31 4.60 -13.58
C ARG A 201 11.83 4.50 -15.02
N ARG A 202 10.52 4.58 -15.28
CA ARG A 202 9.93 4.42 -16.62
C ARG A 202 9.70 5.76 -17.32
N LEU A 203 9.44 6.83 -16.59
CA LEU A 203 9.43 8.22 -17.08
C LEU A 203 9.71 9.18 -15.88
N PRO A 204 10.48 10.28 -16.05
CA PRO A 204 10.65 11.30 -15.01
C PRO A 204 9.33 11.96 -14.56
N ASP A 205 8.32 11.93 -15.43
CA ASP A 205 6.97 12.49 -15.21
C ASP A 205 5.91 11.41 -14.90
N ALA A 206 6.29 10.14 -14.73
CA ALA A 206 5.40 9.10 -14.22
C ALA A 206 5.75 8.86 -12.74
N GLY A 207 4.85 9.03 -11.79
CA GLY A 207 3.44 9.31 -11.86
C GLY A 207 2.88 8.87 -10.51
N VAL A 208 2.05 9.72 -9.92
CA VAL A 208 1.38 9.48 -8.65
C VAL A 208 0.75 8.08 -8.62
N PRO A 209 0.81 7.35 -7.49
CA PRO A 209 0.22 6.02 -7.40
C PRO A 209 -1.26 6.01 -7.81
N ASP A 210 -1.70 4.92 -8.43
CA ASP A 210 -3.12 4.78 -8.81
C ASP A 210 -4.02 4.60 -7.58
N ASP A 211 -5.32 4.84 -7.75
CA ASP A 211 -6.31 4.78 -6.67
C ASP A 211 -6.31 3.44 -5.90
N LEU A 212 -6.04 2.32 -6.57
CA LEU A 212 -5.92 1.02 -5.88
C LEU A 212 -4.71 0.99 -4.92
N THR A 213 -3.62 1.66 -5.27
CA THR A 213 -2.42 1.75 -4.41
C THR A 213 -2.63 2.72 -3.26
N GLY A 214 -3.28 3.87 -3.52
CA GLY A 214 -3.60 4.83 -2.46
C GLY A 214 -4.60 4.26 -1.45
N ALA A 215 -5.51 3.38 -1.89
CA ALA A 215 -6.55 2.81 -1.05
C ALA A 215 -6.09 1.62 -0.21
N LEU A 216 -5.29 0.72 -0.80
CA LEU A 216 -4.97 -0.59 -0.22
C LEU A 216 -3.47 -0.90 -0.15
N GLY A 217 -2.61 -0.02 -0.68
CA GLY A 217 -1.16 -0.27 -0.75
C GLY A 217 -0.83 -1.67 -1.32
N ALA A 218 -0.14 -2.47 -0.51
CA ALA A 218 0.01 -3.90 -0.72
C ALA A 218 -1.04 -4.66 0.10
N PHE A 219 -1.91 -5.42 -0.56
CA PHE A 219 -3.02 -6.12 0.07
C PHE A 219 -3.08 -7.59 -0.32
N ASN A 220 -4.02 -8.34 0.24
CA ASN A 220 -4.24 -9.74 -0.09
C ASN A 220 -5.69 -10.01 -0.48
N PHE A 221 -5.88 -10.90 -1.45
CA PHE A 221 -7.13 -11.66 -1.56
C PHE A 221 -7.08 -12.83 -0.59
N TYR A 222 -8.22 -13.17 -0.02
CA TYR A 222 -8.40 -14.33 0.85
C TYR A 222 -9.49 -15.24 0.30
N ALA A 223 -9.26 -16.55 0.40
CA ALA A 223 -10.25 -17.58 0.14
C ALA A 223 -10.67 -18.23 1.46
N ALA A 224 -11.98 -18.30 1.71
CA ALA A 224 -12.56 -18.99 2.84
C ALA A 224 -13.57 -20.05 2.39
N VAL A 225 -13.70 -21.12 3.18
CA VAL A 225 -14.68 -22.18 2.93
C VAL A 225 -16.09 -21.61 3.09
N ALA A 226 -16.94 -21.80 2.09
CA ALA A 226 -18.33 -21.34 2.10
C ALA A 226 -19.33 -22.51 2.09
N GLY A 227 -18.91 -23.68 1.59
CA GLY A 227 -19.71 -24.89 1.58
C GLY A 227 -18.82 -26.12 1.60
N VAL A 228 -19.12 -27.04 2.51
CA VAL A 228 -18.39 -28.29 2.73
C VAL A 228 -19.41 -29.38 3.03
N THR A 229 -19.11 -30.60 2.62
CA THR A 229 -19.87 -31.80 3.01
C THR A 229 -18.93 -32.81 3.64
N PHE A 230 -19.38 -33.43 4.74
CA PHE A 230 -18.67 -34.54 5.39
C PHE A 230 -19.26 -35.87 4.95
N ASP A 231 -18.44 -36.91 4.84
CA ASP A 231 -18.94 -38.25 4.58
C ASP A 231 -19.54 -38.90 5.84
N VAL A 232 -20.31 -39.98 5.66
CA VAL A 232 -21.03 -40.66 6.75
C VAL A 232 -20.10 -41.12 7.89
N GLY A 233 -18.83 -41.37 7.60
CA GLY A 233 -17.82 -41.75 8.60
C GLY A 233 -16.99 -40.59 9.16
N ASN A 234 -17.23 -39.35 8.73
CA ASN A 234 -16.42 -38.17 9.04
C ASN A 234 -14.90 -38.38 8.81
N ARG A 235 -14.54 -39.20 7.81
CA ARG A 235 -13.18 -39.52 7.40
C ARG A 235 -12.69 -38.64 6.26
N LYS A 236 -13.59 -38.00 5.53
CA LYS A 236 -13.27 -37.00 4.51
C LYS A 236 -14.26 -35.84 4.54
N ALA A 237 -13.76 -34.67 4.13
CA ALA A 237 -14.58 -33.49 3.91
C ALA A 237 -14.33 -32.96 2.49
N THR A 238 -15.41 -32.61 1.78
CA THR A 238 -15.35 -32.10 0.41
C THR A 238 -15.85 -30.67 0.37
N VAL A 239 -14.93 -29.73 0.12
CA VAL A 239 -15.24 -28.32 -0.10
C VAL A 239 -15.80 -28.14 -1.50
N THR A 240 -17.02 -27.62 -1.58
CA THR A 240 -17.75 -27.39 -2.85
C THR A 240 -17.88 -25.91 -3.18
N HIS A 241 -17.92 -25.05 -2.17
CA HIS A 241 -18.06 -23.61 -2.34
C HIS A 241 -17.01 -22.87 -1.52
N ILE A 242 -16.48 -21.80 -2.10
CA ILE A 242 -15.63 -20.83 -1.41
C ILE A 242 -16.18 -19.43 -1.60
N VAL A 243 -15.70 -18.51 -0.77
CA VAL A 243 -15.80 -17.08 -1.05
C VAL A 243 -14.42 -16.46 -1.14
N VAL A 244 -14.27 -15.50 -2.05
CA VAL A 244 -13.05 -14.71 -2.22
C VAL A 244 -13.34 -13.24 -1.96
N TYR A 245 -12.51 -12.60 -1.15
CA TYR A 245 -12.66 -11.21 -0.73
C TYR A 245 -11.30 -10.57 -0.45
N VAL A 246 -11.28 -9.25 -0.33
CA VAL A 246 -10.15 -8.48 0.18
C VAL A 246 -10.39 -8.20 1.67
N ARG A 247 -9.34 -8.38 2.48
CA ARG A 247 -9.26 -7.87 3.84
C ARG A 247 -7.96 -7.05 3.96
N ASP A 248 -8.04 -5.86 4.51
CA ASP A 248 -6.86 -5.03 4.71
C ASP A 248 -6.96 -4.13 5.94
N GLY A 249 -5.83 -3.78 6.54
CA GLY A 249 -5.77 -2.85 7.68
C GLY A 249 -5.43 -1.45 7.21
N TYR A 250 -6.37 -0.52 7.30
CA TYR A 250 -6.11 0.89 6.99
C TYR A 250 -5.54 1.58 8.23
N SER A 251 -4.21 1.67 8.31
CA SER A 251 -3.50 2.22 9.46
C SER A 251 -2.20 2.91 9.06
N PHE A 252 -1.71 3.76 9.96
CA PHE A 252 -0.42 4.44 9.84
C PHE A 252 0.54 4.02 10.94
N GLU A 253 0.59 2.72 11.24
CA GLU A 253 1.53 2.16 12.22
C GLU A 253 2.97 2.19 11.71
N GLY A 254 3.94 2.13 12.62
CA GLY A 254 5.35 2.11 12.25
C GLY A 254 6.22 2.81 13.29
N ALA A 255 7.51 2.93 12.98
CA ALA A 255 8.45 3.63 13.84
C ALA A 255 8.05 5.10 14.00
N ALA A 256 8.25 5.66 15.19
CA ALA A 256 8.02 7.09 15.47
C ALA A 256 9.17 7.98 14.98
N ASP A 257 10.25 7.40 14.47
CA ASP A 257 11.48 8.09 14.08
C ASP A 257 11.65 8.19 12.55
N SER A 258 12.89 8.38 12.08
CA SER A 258 13.27 8.45 10.67
C SER A 258 12.89 7.19 9.87
N ARG A 259 12.69 6.05 10.54
CA ARG A 259 12.30 4.77 9.93
C ARG A 259 10.80 4.69 9.65
N SER A 260 10.01 5.70 10.04
CA SER A 260 8.59 5.78 9.67
C SER A 260 8.43 5.70 8.15
N GLN A 261 7.54 4.82 7.69
CA GLN A 261 7.26 4.63 6.26
C GLN A 261 6.95 5.97 5.58
N TYR A 262 7.53 6.17 4.40
CA TYR A 262 7.37 7.37 3.61
C TYR A 262 6.19 7.25 2.66
N LEU A 263 5.31 8.26 2.68
CA LEU A 263 4.05 8.29 1.96
C LEU A 263 4.02 9.36 0.86
N GLY A 264 5.15 9.99 0.57
CA GLY A 264 5.26 11.04 -0.44
C GLY A 264 5.46 12.43 0.14
N HIS A 265 5.74 13.40 -0.72
CA HIS A 265 5.60 14.81 -0.38
C HIS A 265 4.27 15.30 -0.93
N TRP A 266 3.43 15.89 -0.08
CA TRP A 266 2.07 16.28 -0.41
C TRP A 266 1.91 17.79 -0.42
N SER A 267 1.05 18.28 -1.30
CA SER A 267 0.58 19.66 -1.32
C SER A 267 -0.91 19.67 -1.64
N GLN A 268 -1.53 20.85 -1.58
CA GLN A 268 -2.91 21.04 -2.05
C GLN A 268 -3.14 20.60 -3.50
N ASN A 269 -2.08 20.53 -4.31
CA ASN A 269 -2.17 20.21 -5.73
C ASN A 269 -1.91 18.75 -6.06
N GLY A 270 -1.47 17.94 -5.10
CA GLY A 270 -1.19 16.54 -5.36
C GLY A 270 -0.07 15.97 -4.49
N VAL A 271 0.58 14.94 -5.02
CA VAL A 271 1.71 14.29 -4.36
C VAL A 271 2.88 14.13 -5.32
N VAL A 272 4.09 14.29 -4.81
CA VAL A 272 5.33 14.01 -5.54
C VAL A 272 6.16 13.00 -4.77
N ILE A 273 6.87 12.16 -5.51
CA ILE A 273 7.79 11.18 -4.93
C ILE A 273 9.19 11.56 -5.34
N VAL A 274 9.98 11.97 -4.35
CA VAL A 274 11.35 12.38 -4.58
C VAL A 274 12.22 11.12 -4.75
N PRO A 275 12.77 10.81 -5.94
CA PRO A 275 13.42 9.52 -6.21
C PRO A 275 14.64 9.23 -5.33
N SER A 276 15.35 10.27 -4.88
CA SER A 276 16.49 10.14 -3.95
C SER A 276 16.06 9.56 -2.60
N TYR A 277 14.83 9.80 -2.14
CA TYR A 277 14.29 9.22 -0.91
C TYR A 277 14.07 7.71 -1.05
N VAL A 278 13.54 7.28 -2.20
CA VAL A 278 13.22 5.86 -2.42
C VAL A 278 14.49 5.02 -2.61
N ALA A 279 15.55 5.60 -3.15
CA ALA A 279 16.88 4.98 -3.20
C ALA A 279 17.60 4.95 -1.84
N ALA A 280 17.20 5.82 -0.90
CA ALA A 280 17.91 6.10 0.33
C ALA A 280 17.15 5.76 1.62
N ASN A 281 16.06 4.99 1.57
CA ASN A 281 15.52 4.26 2.74
C ASN A 281 16.54 3.28 3.39
N LEU A 282 17.81 3.34 2.96
CA LEU A 282 18.99 2.66 3.48
C LEU A 282 19.93 3.59 4.29
N ALA A 283 19.66 4.90 4.41
CA ALA A 283 20.51 5.84 5.14
C ALA A 283 19.69 6.91 5.90
N ASP A 284 19.80 6.93 7.23
CA ASP A 284 19.25 7.95 8.13
C ASP A 284 19.86 9.33 7.80
N GLN A 285 19.22 10.10 6.91
CA GLN A 285 19.67 11.45 6.60
C GLN A 285 18.60 12.50 6.99
N PRO A 286 18.91 13.47 7.87
CA PRO A 286 17.97 14.45 8.41
C PRO A 286 17.27 15.35 7.39
N TRP A 287 17.84 15.53 6.19
CA TRP A 287 17.26 16.35 5.14
C TRP A 287 16.09 15.67 4.41
N PHE A 288 15.82 14.39 4.72
CA PHE A 288 14.65 13.65 4.23
C PHE A 288 13.32 14.04 4.90
N ASP A 289 13.29 15.10 5.69
CA ASP A 289 12.05 15.62 6.29
C ASP A 289 11.86 17.10 5.96
N SER A 290 12.50 17.57 4.89
CA SER A 290 12.38 18.94 4.40
C SER A 290 11.36 19.06 3.26
N PRO A 291 10.54 20.13 3.23
CA PRO A 291 9.67 20.43 2.10
C PRO A 291 10.46 20.62 0.80
N VAL A 292 9.84 20.26 -0.33
CA VAL A 292 10.41 20.42 -1.67
C VAL A 292 9.56 21.37 -2.50
N VAL A 293 10.21 22.19 -3.33
CA VAL A 293 9.53 23.13 -4.23
C VAL A 293 9.63 22.65 -5.66
N VAL A 294 8.50 22.64 -6.36
CA VAL A 294 8.45 22.31 -7.78
C VAL A 294 8.70 23.58 -8.60
N GLY A 295 9.71 23.53 -9.48
CA GLY A 295 10.16 24.66 -10.30
C GLY A 295 11.34 25.43 -9.69
N SER A 296 12.16 26.05 -10.53
CA SER A 296 13.48 26.60 -10.18
C SER A 296 13.48 28.07 -9.76
N THR A 297 12.33 28.64 -9.37
CA THR A 297 12.21 30.06 -9.02
C THR A 297 11.90 30.25 -7.54
N ILE A 298 12.60 31.18 -6.87
CA ILE A 298 12.37 31.55 -5.46
C ILE A 298 10.92 31.97 -5.19
N ALA A 299 10.22 32.52 -6.18
CA ALA A 299 8.81 32.87 -6.08
C ALA A 299 7.92 31.67 -5.71
N ASN A 300 8.27 30.46 -6.17
CA ASN A 300 7.49 29.25 -5.94
C ASN A 300 7.51 28.80 -4.46
N LEU A 301 8.47 29.26 -3.65
CA LEU A 301 8.50 29.00 -2.19
C LEU A 301 7.29 29.61 -1.47
N TYR A 302 6.68 30.64 -2.05
CA TYR A 302 5.57 31.37 -1.43
C TYR A 302 4.24 31.17 -2.16
N GLU A 303 4.21 30.31 -3.18
CA GLU A 303 3.00 30.01 -3.94
C GLU A 303 2.31 28.76 -3.36
N PRO A 304 1.04 28.88 -2.88
CA PRO A 304 0.30 27.74 -2.38
C PRO A 304 0.26 26.57 -3.36
N GLY A 305 0.54 25.36 -2.87
CA GLY A 305 0.53 24.14 -3.67
C GLY A 305 1.74 23.93 -4.60
N LYS A 306 2.75 24.81 -4.56
CA LYS A 306 4.07 24.58 -5.20
C LYS A 306 5.12 24.02 -4.24
N VAL A 307 4.84 24.10 -2.94
CA VAL A 307 5.63 23.49 -1.87
C VAL A 307 4.95 22.19 -1.46
N TYR A 308 5.71 21.10 -1.48
CA TYR A 308 5.27 19.76 -1.13
C TYR A 308 5.98 19.31 0.14
N TYR A 309 5.21 18.87 1.13
CA TYR A 309 5.67 18.55 2.47
C TYR A 309 5.78 17.05 2.66
N PRO A 310 6.87 16.53 3.24
CA PRO A 310 7.02 15.10 3.46
C PRO A 310 5.95 14.61 4.44
N VAL A 311 5.22 13.58 4.03
CA VAL A 311 4.23 12.89 4.85
C VAL A 311 4.69 11.46 5.08
N ARG A 312 4.59 11.02 6.32
CA ARG A 312 4.96 9.68 6.77
C ARG A 312 3.89 9.14 7.71
N ASN A 313 3.94 7.84 8.00
CA ASN A 313 3.03 7.23 8.99
C ASN A 313 3.03 7.99 10.33
N ARG A 314 4.20 8.44 10.82
CA ARG A 314 4.29 9.25 12.05
C ARG A 314 3.50 10.56 11.99
N SER A 315 3.37 11.20 10.82
CA SER A 315 2.59 12.45 10.67
C SER A 315 1.12 12.23 11.05
N PHE A 316 0.56 11.07 10.69
CA PHE A 316 -0.79 10.69 11.09
C PHE A 316 -0.89 10.38 12.58
N ARG A 317 0.12 9.74 13.17
CA ARG A 317 0.16 9.47 14.62
C ARG A 317 0.30 10.73 15.46
N GLU A 318 1.12 11.68 15.03
CA GLU A 318 1.25 13.00 15.64
C GLU A 318 -0.08 13.76 15.58
N TRP A 319 -0.75 13.74 14.41
CA TRP A 319 -2.08 14.32 14.25
C TRP A 319 -3.10 13.64 15.18
N GLN A 320 -3.13 12.31 15.21
CA GLN A 320 -4.02 11.52 16.05
C GLN A 320 -3.82 11.80 17.55
N ALA A 321 -2.56 11.93 18.00
CA ALA A 321 -2.22 12.27 19.38
C ALA A 321 -2.71 13.66 19.78
N THR A 322 -2.61 14.63 18.86
CA THR A 322 -3.00 16.03 19.08
C THR A 322 -4.52 16.19 19.09
N HIS A 323 -5.22 15.59 18.13
CA HIS A 323 -6.65 15.82 17.91
C HIS A 323 -7.54 14.83 18.67
N ARG A 324 -6.97 13.72 19.19
CA ARG A 324 -7.73 12.64 19.83
C ARG A 324 -8.83 12.07 18.91
N GLN A 325 -8.56 12.09 17.61
CA GLN A 325 -9.38 11.61 16.49
C GLN A 325 -8.45 10.97 15.46
N GLY A 326 -8.99 10.37 14.41
CA GLY A 326 -8.20 9.56 13.50
C GLY A 326 -8.28 8.11 13.96
N GLY A 327 -8.95 7.26 13.19
CA GLY A 327 -9.22 5.88 13.60
C GLY A 327 -8.73 4.90 12.56
N ASP A 328 -7.78 4.04 12.93
CA ASP A 328 -7.43 2.87 12.14
C ASP A 328 -8.65 1.95 12.04
N PHE A 329 -8.86 1.33 10.88
CA PHE A 329 -10.00 0.45 10.68
C PHE A 329 -9.63 -0.73 9.78
N ILE A 330 -10.43 -1.79 9.83
CA ILE A 330 -10.28 -2.94 8.93
C ILE A 330 -11.24 -2.79 7.76
N ILE A 331 -10.71 -2.97 6.56
CA ILE A 331 -11.46 -3.04 5.32
C ILE A 331 -11.79 -4.49 5.05
N PHE A 332 -13.05 -4.77 4.74
CA PHE A 332 -13.50 -5.94 4.01
C PHE A 332 -14.19 -5.47 2.72
N SER A 333 -13.84 -6.06 1.58
CA SER A 333 -14.67 -5.88 0.39
C SER A 333 -16.00 -6.64 0.52
N ASP A 334 -16.92 -6.42 -0.42
CA ASP A 334 -17.89 -7.49 -0.73
C ASP A 334 -17.15 -8.76 -1.19
N TYR A 335 -17.84 -9.89 -1.24
CA TYR A 335 -17.21 -11.17 -1.57
C TYR A 335 -17.73 -11.75 -2.89
N ARG A 336 -16.90 -12.59 -3.51
CA ARG A 336 -17.22 -13.38 -4.70
C ARG A 336 -17.48 -14.83 -4.28
N PRO A 337 -18.74 -15.30 -4.27
CA PRO A 337 -19.04 -16.71 -4.09
C PRO A 337 -18.63 -17.49 -5.34
N ILE A 338 -17.99 -18.65 -5.13
CA ILE A 338 -17.51 -19.52 -6.20
C ILE A 338 -17.90 -20.95 -5.87
N MET A 339 -18.64 -21.58 -6.77
CA MET A 339 -18.80 -23.03 -6.79
C MET A 339 -17.57 -23.63 -7.49
N LEU A 340 -16.89 -24.56 -6.83
CA LEU A 340 -15.67 -25.16 -7.35
C LEU A 340 -16.01 -26.21 -8.41
N ASN A 341 -15.51 -26.01 -9.63
CA ASN A 341 -15.59 -27.01 -10.70
C ASN A 341 -14.90 -28.33 -10.32
N LYS A 342 -13.82 -28.23 -9.53
CA LYS A 342 -13.12 -29.37 -8.93
C LYS A 342 -13.20 -29.23 -7.40
N PRO A 343 -14.15 -29.89 -6.74
CA PRO A 343 -14.23 -29.87 -5.28
C PRO A 343 -12.91 -30.33 -4.64
N ILE A 344 -12.53 -29.68 -3.53
CA ILE A 344 -11.31 -30.04 -2.79
C ILE A 344 -11.71 -31.04 -1.72
N THR A 345 -11.20 -32.27 -1.80
CA THR A 345 -11.45 -33.29 -0.78
C THR A 345 -10.23 -33.43 0.11
N VAL A 346 -10.41 -33.25 1.41
CA VAL A 346 -9.40 -33.54 2.43
C VAL A 346 -9.74 -34.84 3.15
N HIS A 347 -8.70 -35.58 3.53
CA HIS A 347 -8.82 -36.85 4.25
C HIS A 347 -8.28 -36.70 5.67
N PHE A 348 -9.05 -37.18 6.63
CA PHE A 348 -8.66 -37.27 8.04
C PHE A 348 -8.12 -38.68 8.33
N GLU A 349 -7.07 -38.76 9.14
CA GLU A 349 -6.51 -40.03 9.61
C GLU A 349 -7.37 -40.67 10.71
#